data_AF-A0A103XK99-F1
#
_entry.id   AF-A0A103XK99-F1
#
_cell.length_a   1.000
_cell.length_b   1.000
_cell.length_c   1.000
_cell.angle_alpha   90.00
_cell.angle_beta   90.00
_cell.angle_gamma   90.00
#
_symmetry.space_group_name_H-M   'P 1'
#
loop_
_entity.id
_entity.type
_entity.pdbx_description
1 polymer ?
#
loop_
_entity_poly.entity_id
_entity_poly.type
_entity_poly.pdbx_seq_one_letter_code
_entity_poly.pdbx_strand_id
1 'polypeptide(L)'
;MTILFISFGLQASSQYTGIGTINAPPYVPSACYGYQDMGVMIAAASEALWDGGAVCGKYFEVTCTGGTNLGTPHPCSATPTVTVVITDFCPPPGCKGDLDLSHESFSAIADPAAGGIKISYQQSKKKKKKKKKEEERGGNA
;
A
#
# COMPACT_ATOMS: atom_id res chain seq x y z
N MET A 1 32.56 -36.00 -3.14
CA MET A 1 32.16 -34.77 -3.87
C MET A 1 30.64 -34.68 -3.79
N THR A 2 30.13 -34.16 -2.68
CA THR A 2 28.68 -34.03 -2.43
C THR A 2 28.23 -32.67 -2.93
N ILE A 3 27.48 -32.67 -4.02
CA ILE A 3 26.90 -31.46 -4.60
C ILE A 3 25.67 -31.10 -3.76
N LEU A 4 25.78 -30.06 -2.93
CA LEU A 4 24.64 -29.43 -2.27
C LEU A 4 23.88 -28.61 -3.32
N PHE A 5 22.77 -29.14 -3.80
CA PHE A 5 21.80 -28.37 -4.58
C PHE A 5 21.10 -27.39 -3.64
N ILE A 6 21.59 -26.15 -3.58
CA ILE A 6 20.89 -25.06 -2.91
C ILE A 6 19.66 -24.74 -3.76
N SER A 7 18.51 -25.28 -3.38
CA SER A 7 17.22 -24.92 -3.97
C SER A 7 16.93 -23.46 -3.62
N PHE A 8 17.31 -22.53 -4.49
CA PHE A 8 16.90 -21.14 -4.38
C PHE A 8 15.40 -21.07 -4.67
N GLY A 9 14.57 -21.08 -3.62
CA GLY A 9 13.13 -21.00 -3.76
C GLY A 9 12.74 -19.71 -4.48
N LEU A 10 12.02 -19.82 -5.61
CA LEU A 10 11.42 -18.67 -6.27
C LEU A 10 10.40 -18.05 -5.32
N GLN A 11 10.73 -16.90 -4.75
CA GLN A 11 9.80 -16.15 -3.93
C GLN A 11 8.87 -15.37 -4.86
N ALA A 12 7.76 -15.99 -5.26
CA ALA A 12 6.72 -15.32 -6.04
C ALA A 12 6.06 -14.25 -5.17
N SER A 13 6.29 -12.98 -5.47
CA SER A 13 5.49 -11.89 -4.92
C SER A 13 4.13 -11.87 -5.64
N SER A 14 3.05 -12.19 -4.92
CA SER A 14 1.70 -12.00 -5.45
C SER A 14 1.45 -10.51 -5.63
N GLN A 15 1.31 -10.08 -6.88
CA GLN A 15 0.90 -8.72 -7.24
C GLN A 15 -0.59 -8.76 -7.59
N TYR A 16 -1.40 -8.07 -6.79
CA TYR A 16 -2.83 -7.94 -7.00
C TYR A 16 -3.13 -6.74 -7.90
N THR A 17 -4.29 -6.75 -8.54
CA THR A 17 -4.84 -5.58 -9.23
C THR A 17 -6.22 -5.27 -8.67
N GLY A 18 -6.61 -4.01 -8.72
CA GLY A 18 -7.89 -3.57 -8.17
C GLY A 18 -8.16 -2.10 -8.44
N ILE A 19 -9.08 -1.55 -7.67
CA ILE A 19 -9.44 -0.13 -7.69
C ILE A 19 -8.96 0.55 -6.41
N GLY A 20 -8.25 1.66 -6.56
CA GLY A 20 -7.92 2.57 -5.46
C GLY A 20 -8.89 3.75 -5.49
N THR A 21 -9.51 4.07 -4.36
CA THR A 21 -10.34 5.28 -4.19
C THR A 21 -9.69 6.25 -3.22
N ILE A 22 -10.26 7.45 -3.10
CA ILE A 22 -9.75 8.52 -2.25
C ILE A 22 -10.65 8.74 -1.03
N ASN A 23 -10.02 8.76 0.15
CA ASN A 23 -10.63 9.06 1.42
C ASN A 23 -10.14 10.40 1.99
N ALA A 24 -11.08 11.27 2.35
CA ALA A 24 -10.79 12.56 2.97
C ALA A 24 -10.69 12.41 4.51
N PRO A 25 -9.89 13.25 5.19
CA PRO A 25 -9.85 13.26 6.65
C PRO A 25 -11.23 13.62 7.26
N PRO A 26 -11.50 13.26 8.52
CA PRO A 26 -10.55 12.73 9.52
C PRO A 26 -10.22 11.24 9.34
N TYR A 27 -8.98 10.86 9.66
CA TYR A 27 -8.48 9.47 9.59
C TYR A 27 -8.55 8.70 10.92
N VAL A 28 -9.09 9.35 11.95
CA VAL A 28 -9.36 8.76 13.27
C VAL A 28 -10.82 9.00 13.66
N PRO A 29 -11.46 8.09 14.41
CA PRO A 29 -10.92 6.79 14.83
C PRO A 29 -10.84 5.79 13.67
N SER A 30 -9.79 4.97 13.65
CA SER A 30 -9.62 3.91 12.67
C SER A 30 -9.96 2.53 13.27
N ALA A 31 -10.42 1.59 12.44
CA ALA A 31 -10.78 0.24 12.88
C ALA A 31 -9.60 -0.52 13.51
N CYS A 32 -8.36 -0.30 13.04
CA CYS A 32 -7.19 -0.99 13.59
C CYS A 32 -6.66 -0.37 14.89
N TYR A 33 -6.76 0.96 15.08
CA TYR A 33 -5.99 1.69 16.11
C TYR A 33 -6.80 2.71 16.92
N GLY A 34 -8.12 2.80 16.70
CA GLY A 34 -8.96 3.79 17.36
C GLY A 34 -8.45 5.20 17.11
N TYR A 35 -8.25 5.97 18.17
CA TYR A 35 -7.83 7.38 18.08
C TYR A 35 -6.31 7.59 17.89
N GLN A 36 -5.52 6.53 17.74
CA GLN A 36 -4.10 6.68 17.51
C GLN A 36 -3.85 7.17 16.07
N ASP A 37 -3.22 8.35 15.96
CA ASP A 37 -2.76 8.88 14.66
C ASP A 37 -1.59 8.05 14.12
N MET A 38 -1.80 7.45 12.95
CA MET A 38 -0.83 6.63 12.22
C MET A 38 -0.17 7.38 11.06
N GLY A 39 -0.45 8.68 10.94
CA GLY A 39 -0.03 9.55 9.86
C GLY A 39 -0.95 9.47 8.65
N VAL A 40 -0.47 10.04 7.53
CA VAL A 40 -1.27 10.18 6.30
C VAL A 40 -0.89 9.20 5.20
N MET A 41 0.19 8.43 5.33
CA MET A 41 0.55 7.41 4.32
C MET A 41 -0.18 6.09 4.61
N ILE A 42 -1.51 6.16 4.55
CA ILE A 42 -2.43 5.13 5.05
C ILE A 42 -3.50 4.76 4.02
N ALA A 43 -4.16 3.62 4.25
CA ALA A 43 -5.33 3.21 3.50
C ALA A 43 -6.32 2.41 4.37
N ALA A 44 -7.59 2.44 3.99
CA ALA A 44 -8.61 1.53 4.49
C ALA A 44 -8.77 0.34 3.54
N ALA A 45 -8.88 -0.87 4.08
CA ALA A 45 -9.05 -2.09 3.29
C ALA A 45 -10.54 -2.40 3.07
N SER A 46 -10.90 -2.87 1.87
CA SER A 46 -12.21 -3.44 1.59
C SER A 46 -12.47 -4.72 2.38
N GLU A 47 -13.72 -5.17 2.43
CA GLU A 47 -14.10 -6.43 3.11
C GLU A 47 -13.31 -7.65 2.61
N ALA A 48 -13.03 -7.74 1.32
CA ALA A 48 -12.27 -8.84 0.74
C ALA A 48 -10.81 -8.87 1.21
N LEU A 49 -10.22 -7.71 1.51
CA LEU A 49 -8.84 -7.58 1.99
C LEU A 49 -8.75 -7.53 3.52
N TRP A 50 -9.83 -7.16 4.21
CA TRP A 50 -9.85 -6.92 5.65
C TRP A 50 -9.44 -8.13 6.48
N ASP A 51 -9.90 -9.33 6.08
CA ASP A 51 -9.58 -10.62 6.73
C ASP A 51 -9.73 -10.55 8.26
N GLY A 52 -10.87 -10.05 8.73
CA GLY A 52 -11.15 -9.88 10.16
C GLY A 52 -10.18 -8.95 10.91
N GLY A 53 -9.47 -8.07 10.19
CA GLY A 53 -8.44 -7.18 10.74
C GLY A 53 -7.02 -7.73 10.66
N ALA A 54 -6.80 -8.93 10.10
CA ALA A 54 -5.45 -9.50 9.96
C ALA A 54 -4.52 -8.64 9.08
N VAL A 55 -5.10 -7.80 8.21
CA VAL A 55 -4.38 -6.85 7.36
C VAL A 55 -3.92 -5.58 8.11
N CYS A 56 -4.40 -5.33 9.33
CA CYS A 56 -4.00 -4.18 10.13
C CYS A 56 -2.47 -4.07 10.30
N GLY A 57 -1.92 -2.88 10.04
CA GLY A 57 -0.49 -2.60 10.18
C GLY A 57 0.40 -3.21 9.09
N LYS A 58 -0.16 -3.96 8.14
CA LYS A 58 0.57 -4.42 6.96
C LYS A 58 0.83 -3.23 6.03
N TYR A 59 2.00 -3.24 5.41
CA TYR A 59 2.39 -2.24 4.44
C TYR A 59 2.11 -2.77 3.04
N PHE A 60 1.62 -1.92 2.16
CA PHE A 60 1.40 -2.23 0.75
C PHE A 60 2.14 -1.22 -0.10
N GLU A 61 2.84 -1.71 -1.12
CA GLU A 61 3.25 -0.88 -2.24
C GLU A 61 2.10 -0.85 -3.24
N VAL A 62 1.60 0.35 -3.55
CA VAL A 62 0.43 0.59 -4.39
C VAL A 62 0.88 1.44 -5.57
N THR A 63 0.58 0.98 -6.78
CA THR A 63 0.95 1.65 -8.03
C THR A 63 -0.28 2.00 -8.85
N CYS A 64 -0.43 3.26 -9.26
CA CYS A 64 -1.44 3.67 -10.23
C CYS A 64 -1.10 3.08 -11.61
N THR A 65 -2.07 2.42 -12.24
CA THR A 65 -1.92 1.80 -13.57
C THR A 65 -2.86 2.39 -14.62
N GLY A 66 -3.80 3.25 -14.22
CA GLY A 66 -4.63 3.99 -15.16
C GLY A 66 -5.89 4.59 -14.53
N GLY A 67 -6.68 5.29 -15.34
CA GLY A 67 -7.95 5.86 -14.92
C GLY A 67 -9.12 4.87 -14.93
N THR A 68 -10.16 5.23 -14.19
CA THR A 68 -11.46 4.54 -14.18
C THR A 68 -12.52 5.28 -15.00
N ASN A 69 -12.26 6.52 -15.40
CA ASN A 69 -13.22 7.39 -16.06
C ASN A 69 -12.55 8.27 -17.14
N LEU A 70 -13.38 8.97 -17.93
CA LEU A 70 -12.96 9.83 -19.03
C LEU A 70 -12.69 11.29 -18.62
N GLY A 71 -13.09 11.71 -17.43
CA GLY A 71 -12.88 13.09 -16.94
C GLY A 71 -11.41 13.36 -16.62
N THR A 72 -10.67 12.33 -16.21
CA THR A 72 -9.23 12.37 -15.95
C THR A 72 -8.54 11.22 -16.71
N PRO A 73 -8.28 11.35 -18.02
CA PRO A 73 -7.83 10.23 -18.87
C PRO A 73 -6.42 9.74 -18.53
N HIS A 74 -5.57 10.59 -17.94
CA HIS A 74 -4.21 10.26 -17.52
C HIS A 74 -3.99 10.64 -16.05
N PRO A 75 -4.66 9.96 -15.11
CA PRO A 75 -4.66 10.40 -13.73
C PRO A 75 -3.36 10.07 -13.01
N CYS A 76 -2.59 9.05 -13.44
CA CYS A 76 -1.39 8.63 -12.74
C CYS A 76 -0.29 9.70 -12.80
N SER A 77 0.40 9.89 -11.67
CA SER A 77 1.54 10.79 -11.56
C SER A 77 2.79 10.21 -12.25
N ALA A 78 3.83 11.04 -12.43
CA ALA A 78 5.12 10.60 -12.97
C ALA A 78 5.83 9.58 -12.06
N THR A 79 5.50 9.56 -10.76
CA THR A 79 6.00 8.60 -9.77
C THR A 79 4.81 7.84 -9.19
N PRO A 80 4.22 6.89 -9.93
CA PRO A 80 2.88 6.38 -9.67
C PRO A 80 2.81 5.38 -8.50
N THR A 81 3.84 5.28 -7.66
CA THR A 81 3.97 4.24 -6.62
C THR A 81 4.14 4.86 -5.24
N VAL A 82 3.36 4.38 -4.28
CA VAL A 82 3.41 4.79 -2.88
C VAL A 82 3.41 3.58 -1.95
N THR A 83 4.02 3.72 -0.77
CA THR A 83 3.88 2.72 0.29
C THR A 83 2.91 3.24 1.33
N VAL A 84 1.84 2.50 1.59
CA VAL A 84 0.83 2.80 2.62
C VAL A 84 0.82 1.73 3.70
N VAL A 85 0.34 2.07 4.89
CA VAL A 85 -0.02 1.11 5.94
C VAL A 85 -1.54 1.00 6.05
N ILE A 86 -2.07 -0.21 6.19
CA ILE A 86 -3.50 -0.39 6.41
C ILE A 86 -3.85 -0.05 7.87
N THR A 87 -4.73 0.92 8.05
CA THR A 87 -5.13 1.42 9.37
C THR A 87 -6.61 1.31 9.64
N ASP A 88 -7.43 1.11 8.61
CA ASP A 88 -8.87 1.18 8.74
C ASP A 88 -9.59 0.13 7.88
N PHE A 89 -10.87 -0.03 8.15
CA PHE A 89 -11.80 -0.88 7.42
C PHE A 89 -12.79 -0.02 6.65
N CYS A 90 -12.97 -0.35 5.38
CA CYS A 90 -13.90 0.30 4.48
C CYS A 90 -15.06 -0.68 4.20
N PRO A 91 -16.20 -0.57 4.92
CA PRO A 91 -17.29 -1.54 4.80
C PRO A 91 -18.17 -1.33 3.55
N PRO A 92 -18.78 -2.38 3.01
CA PRO A 92 -19.89 -2.23 2.05
C PRO A 92 -21.12 -1.58 2.72
N PRO A 93 -21.97 -0.87 1.97
CA PRO A 93 -21.86 -0.55 0.54
C PRO A 93 -20.99 0.69 0.26
N GLY A 94 -20.39 1.29 1.29
CA GLY A 94 -19.62 2.54 1.18
C GLY A 94 -18.30 2.38 0.44
N CYS A 95 -17.67 1.22 0.54
CA CYS A 95 -16.40 0.94 -0.12
C CYS A 95 -16.55 0.69 -1.62
N LYS A 96 -15.91 1.52 -2.43
CA LYS A 96 -15.98 1.46 -3.90
C LYS A 96 -14.71 0.92 -4.57
N GLY A 97 -13.69 0.59 -3.78
CA GLY A 97 -12.43 0.03 -4.25
C GLY A 97 -11.86 -1.01 -3.29
N ASP A 98 -10.76 -1.63 -3.69
CA ASP A 98 -9.99 -2.58 -2.88
C ASP A 98 -9.28 -1.88 -1.72
N LEU A 99 -8.75 -0.69 -2.01
CA LEU A 99 -8.06 0.19 -1.08
C LEU A 99 -8.64 1.59 -1.18
N ASP A 100 -9.09 2.12 -0.05
CA ASP A 100 -9.46 3.53 0.06
C ASP A 100 -8.26 4.30 0.64
N LEU A 101 -7.49 4.92 -0.25
CA LEU A 101 -6.25 5.61 0.07
C LEU A 101 -6.58 6.95 0.74
N SER A 102 -5.80 7.37 1.74
CA SER A 102 -5.87 8.75 2.19
C SER A 102 -5.66 9.74 1.03
N HIS A 103 -6.13 10.97 1.20
CA HIS A 103 -5.99 12.02 0.21
C HIS A 103 -4.52 12.24 -0.17
N GLU A 104 -3.61 12.21 0.80
CA GLU A 104 -2.18 12.38 0.60
C GLU A 104 -1.55 11.18 -0.14
N SER A 105 -1.94 9.95 0.22
CA SER A 105 -1.43 8.75 -0.46
C SER A 105 -1.92 8.66 -1.89
N PHE A 106 -3.19 9.00 -2.13
CA PHE A 106 -3.77 9.05 -3.46
C PHE A 106 -3.09 10.13 -4.31
N SER A 107 -2.95 11.35 -3.77
CA SER A 107 -2.32 12.49 -4.45
C SER A 107 -0.86 12.23 -4.82
N ALA A 108 -0.16 11.35 -4.09
CA ALA A 108 1.21 10.96 -4.42
C ALA A 108 1.30 10.17 -5.74
N ILE A 109 0.26 9.41 -6.09
CA ILE A 109 0.27 8.49 -7.24
C ILE A 109 -0.70 8.88 -8.36
N ALA A 110 -1.67 9.74 -8.09
CA ALA A 110 -2.65 10.18 -9.07
C ALA A 110 -3.32 11.53 -8.75
N ASP A 111 -3.93 12.13 -9.78
CA ASP A 111 -4.78 13.32 -9.68
C ASP A 111 -6.05 13.02 -8.84
N PRO A 112 -6.25 13.68 -7.68
CA PRO A 112 -7.43 13.51 -6.83
C PRO A 112 -8.77 13.72 -7.53
N ALA A 113 -8.81 14.52 -8.59
CA ALA A 113 -10.03 14.73 -9.38
C ALA A 113 -10.54 13.45 -10.05
N ALA A 114 -9.69 12.43 -10.18
CA ALA A 114 -10.09 11.14 -10.72
C ALA A 114 -11.10 10.41 -9.83
N GLY A 115 -11.07 10.62 -8.51
CA GLY A 115 -11.91 9.95 -7.51
C GLY A 115 -11.66 8.44 -7.35
N GLY A 116 -11.18 7.76 -8.39
CA GLY A 116 -10.75 6.37 -8.39
C GLY A 116 -9.83 6.04 -9.55
N ILE A 117 -8.87 5.17 -9.30
CA ILE A 117 -7.84 4.73 -10.26
C ILE A 117 -7.74 3.21 -10.27
N LYS A 118 -7.27 2.67 -11.39
CA LYS A 118 -6.80 1.29 -11.44
C LYS A 118 -5.47 1.23 -10.71
N ILE A 119 -5.29 0.23 -9.86
CA ILE A 119 -4.06 0.01 -9.09
C ILE A 119 -3.53 -1.40 -9.30
N SER A 120 -2.21 -1.53 -9.18
CA SER A 120 -1.59 -2.78 -8.74
C SER A 120 -1.06 -2.61 -7.32
N TYR A 121 -1.15 -3.65 -6.51
CA TYR A 121 -0.69 -3.58 -5.13
C TYR A 121 -0.13 -4.91 -4.63
N GLN A 122 0.82 -4.83 -3.72
CA GLN A 122 1.45 -5.99 -3.10
C GLN A 122 1.91 -5.66 -1.69
N GLN A 123 1.83 -6.63 -0.80
CA GLN A 123 2.32 -6.46 0.56
C GLN A 123 3.84 -6.26 0.53
N SER A 124 4.32 -5.23 1.22
CA SER A 124 5.74 -4.88 1.32
C SER A 124 6.24 -5.00 2.77
N LYS A 125 7.56 -5.12 2.93
CA LYS A 125 8.20 -4.95 4.24
C LYS A 125 8.31 -3.45 4.50
N LYS A 126 8.01 -3.01 5.73
CA LYS A 126 8.24 -1.62 6.15
C LYS A 126 9.66 -1.21 5.76
N LYS A 127 9.80 -0.13 4.99
CA LYS A 127 11.13 0.44 4.69
C LYS A 127 11.74 0.86 6.02
N LYS A 128 12.63 0.04 6.59
CA LYS A 128 13.44 0.45 7.75
C LYS A 128 14.16 1.72 7.29
N LYS A 129 13.85 2.88 7.90
CA LYS A 129 14.64 4.11 7.71
C LYS A 129 16.09 3.68 7.82
N LYS A 130 16.84 3.85 6.73
CA LYS A 130 18.26 3.53 6.64
C LYS A 130 18.96 4.41 7.69
N LYS A 131 19.07 3.92 8.93
CA LYS A 131 19.92 4.51 9.95
C LYS A 131 21.34 4.20 9.47
N LYS A 132 21.85 5.16 8.68
CA LYS A 132 23.25 5.54 8.49
C LYS A 132 24.29 4.45 8.83
N LYS A 133 24.91 3.92 7.77
CA LYS A 133 26.36 3.65 7.59
C LYS A 133 27.09 2.81 8.68
N GLU A 134 27.74 1.74 8.21
CA GLU A 134 29.06 1.30 8.68
C GLU A 134 29.12 0.57 10.03
N GLU A 135 28.63 -0.68 10.09
CA GLU A 135 29.06 -1.68 11.08
C GLU A 135 28.75 -3.09 10.53
N GLU A 136 29.73 -3.66 9.81
CA GLU A 136 29.95 -5.11 9.49
C GLU A 136 30.85 -5.29 8.24
N ARG A 137 31.84 -4.41 8.06
CA ARG A 137 33.05 -4.69 7.27
C ARG A 137 34.29 -4.19 8.00
N GLY A 138 34.42 -4.63 9.25
CA GLY A 138 35.59 -4.44 10.07
C GLY A 138 35.69 -5.61 11.04
N GLY A 139 36.24 -6.74 10.58
CA GLY A 139 36.47 -7.91 11.42
C GLY A 139 36.49 -9.21 10.64
N ASN A 140 37.54 -9.44 9.84
CA ASN A 140 38.41 -10.62 9.93
C ASN A 140 39.46 -10.59 8.80
N ALA A 141 40.69 -10.19 9.15
CA ALA A 141 42.00 -10.54 8.59
C ALA A 141 42.99 -9.43 8.93
#